data_AF-A0A958Y8U6-F1
#
_entry.id   AF-A0A958Y8U6-F1
#
_cell.length_a   1.000
_cell.length_b   1.000
_cell.length_c   1.000
_cell.angle_alpha   90.00
_cell.angle_beta   90.00
_cell.angle_gamma   90.00
#
_symmetry.space_group_name_H-M   'P 1'
#
loop_
_entity.id
_entity.type
_entity.pdbx_description
1 polymer ?
#
loop_
_entity_poly.entity_id
_entity_poly.type
_entity_poly.pdbx_seq_one_letter_code
_entity_poly.pdbx_strand_id
1 'polypeptide(L)'
;DLNSKIAEVYDATGKTSEAQMFYSNSLNLASGENKKRAVEEKIKVADFQSKNRAYEEEIQLRKEALEDIEDIEHDSIIDNESSLTAQKQNYKIGNAYYLQKDYDSAIPYFEKSIREAETKQDLVVQKDAYRKLSEAFRDVGNYDKALASYQEYVNLVETLYVKKEQELSQLARFNRDIIAKQTRINSLETDRQLSQSQYLLSNERSKRQEWIIYSLIGGLILLLVMGYFMFKYIRQQRLANNLLALKSLRSQMNPHFIFNALNSVNSFIASSDERSANQYLTEFSQLMRAVLENSEQDFIPLEKEIELLQLYTKLEHFRFKDKFDYKITVDETIKISDFQIPPMLLQPYIENAVWHGLRYKTEKGHLWIDINKKSENEITITIADDGIGRERSKELKTDNQKKQNSKGMGNIKKRVTILNEMYKDKVDVYIDDYQAIDDKGTKVVVTLKKD
;
A
#
# COMPACT_ATOMS: atom_id res chain seq x y z
N ASP A 1 -72.16 -1.57 31.88
CA ASP A 1 -71.60 -1.29 30.53
C ASP A 1 -72.30 -1.96 29.35
N LEU A 2 -72.43 -3.29 29.31
CA LEU A 2 -73.03 -3.98 28.14
C LEU A 2 -74.48 -3.55 27.87
N ASN A 3 -75.31 -3.46 28.91
CA ASN A 3 -76.70 -3.00 28.80
C ASN A 3 -76.79 -1.56 28.25
N SER A 4 -75.97 -0.64 28.79
CA SER A 4 -75.86 0.76 28.30
C SER A 4 -75.57 0.82 26.80
N LYS A 5 -74.56 0.07 26.33
CA LYS A 5 -74.18 0.05 24.90
C LYS A 5 -75.24 -0.58 24.01
N ILE A 6 -75.92 -1.63 24.48
CA ILE A 6 -77.04 -2.24 23.77
C ILE A 6 -78.20 -1.23 23.66
N ALA A 7 -78.48 -0.49 24.73
CA ALA A 7 -79.49 0.57 24.73
C ALA A 7 -79.16 1.69 23.74
N GLU A 8 -77.90 2.15 23.68
CA GLU A 8 -77.43 3.14 22.70
C GLU A 8 -77.66 2.68 21.24
N VAL A 9 -77.43 1.39 20.94
CA VAL A 9 -77.68 0.83 19.60
C VAL A 9 -79.19 0.76 19.29
N TYR A 10 -80.02 0.37 20.26
CA TYR A 10 -81.47 0.37 20.08
C TYR A 10 -82.03 1.79 19.91
N ASP A 11 -81.52 2.78 20.67
CA ASP A 11 -81.85 4.21 20.51
C ASP A 11 -81.50 4.71 19.11
N ALA A 12 -80.28 4.43 18.65
CA ALA A 12 -79.82 4.83 17.31
C ALA A 12 -80.62 4.19 16.15
N THR A 13 -81.24 3.03 16.39
CA THR A 13 -82.09 2.35 15.40
C THR A 13 -83.59 2.68 15.54
N GLY A 14 -83.94 3.63 16.41
CA GLY A 14 -85.32 4.11 16.62
C GLY A 14 -86.20 3.17 17.45
N LYS A 15 -85.61 2.15 18.09
CA LYS A 15 -86.30 1.17 18.94
C LYS A 15 -86.31 1.65 20.40
N THR A 16 -87.12 2.66 20.66
CA THR A 16 -87.13 3.39 21.94
C THR A 16 -87.56 2.54 23.13
N SER A 17 -88.53 1.65 22.96
CA SER A 17 -89.01 0.76 24.03
C SER A 17 -87.96 -0.25 24.49
N GLU A 18 -87.25 -0.87 23.54
CA GLU A 18 -86.15 -1.78 23.84
C GLU A 18 -84.97 -1.03 24.46
N ALA A 19 -84.64 0.15 23.95
CA ALA A 19 -83.62 1.02 24.54
C ALA A 19 -83.95 1.36 26.01
N GLN A 20 -85.19 1.75 26.31
CA GLN A 20 -85.64 2.06 27.67
C GLN A 20 -85.44 0.88 28.62
N MET A 21 -85.80 -0.34 28.20
CA MET A 21 -85.62 -1.54 29.02
C MET A 21 -84.15 -1.78 29.36
N PHE A 22 -83.26 -1.67 28.37
CA PHE A 22 -81.82 -1.85 28.59
C PHE A 22 -81.20 -0.72 29.42
N TYR A 23 -81.66 0.53 29.27
CA TYR A 23 -81.24 1.66 30.11
C TYR A 23 -81.67 1.49 31.57
N SER A 24 -82.91 1.08 31.83
CA SER A 24 -83.39 0.79 33.20
C SER A 24 -82.60 -0.33 33.87
N ASN A 25 -82.28 -1.40 33.13
CA ASN A 25 -81.43 -2.47 33.64
C ASN A 25 -80.01 -1.98 33.93
N SER A 26 -79.47 -1.13 33.06
CA SER A 26 -78.14 -0.55 33.22
C SER A 26 -78.07 0.35 34.47
N LEU A 27 -79.08 1.19 34.69
CA LEU A 27 -79.18 2.10 35.84
C LEU A 27 -79.24 1.34 37.19
N ASN A 28 -80.02 0.25 37.24
CA ASN A 28 -80.13 -0.59 38.43
C ASN A 28 -78.80 -1.27 38.78
N LEU A 29 -78.07 -1.77 37.77
CA LEU A 29 -76.78 -2.41 37.97
C LEU A 29 -75.70 -1.40 38.38
N ALA A 30 -75.69 -0.22 37.75
CA ALA A 30 -74.71 0.82 38.05
C ALA A 30 -74.81 1.35 39.48
N SER A 31 -76.02 1.42 40.04
CA SER A 31 -76.26 1.81 41.43
C SER A 31 -75.60 0.89 42.46
N GLY A 32 -75.30 -0.36 42.10
CA GLY A 32 -74.64 -1.34 42.97
C GLY A 32 -73.12 -1.42 42.85
N GLU A 33 -72.51 -0.73 41.88
CA GLU A 33 -71.06 -0.83 41.59
C GLU A 33 -70.24 0.27 42.29
N ASN A 34 -70.41 1.54 41.87
CA ASN A 34 -69.83 2.69 42.56
C ASN A 34 -70.58 3.99 42.20
N LYS A 35 -70.42 5.02 43.04
CA LYS A 35 -71.12 6.32 42.88
C LYS A 35 -70.85 6.97 41.51
N LYS A 36 -69.60 7.08 41.09
CA LYS A 36 -69.22 7.70 39.80
C LYS A 36 -69.91 7.02 38.62
N ARG A 37 -69.96 5.69 38.62
CA ARG A 37 -70.57 4.87 37.58
C ARG A 37 -72.10 5.01 37.58
N ALA A 38 -72.70 5.09 38.76
CA ALA A 38 -74.13 5.37 38.89
C ALA A 38 -74.48 6.73 38.26
N VAL A 39 -73.67 7.77 38.51
CA VAL A 39 -73.85 9.10 37.91
C VAL A 39 -73.67 9.06 36.38
N GLU A 40 -72.62 8.41 35.88
CA GLU A 40 -72.41 8.23 34.44
C GLU A 40 -73.63 7.63 33.75
N GLU A 41 -74.19 6.59 34.36
CA GLU A 41 -75.36 5.92 33.82
C GLU A 41 -76.62 6.79 33.93
N LYS A 42 -76.86 7.46 35.07
CA LYS A 42 -77.97 8.42 35.23
C LYS A 42 -77.96 9.49 34.14
N ILE A 43 -76.80 10.07 33.84
CA ILE A 43 -76.67 11.11 32.81
C ILE A 43 -76.95 10.56 31.41
N LYS A 44 -76.47 9.35 31.10
CA LYS A 44 -76.76 8.69 29.82
C LYS A 44 -78.25 8.44 29.63
N VAL A 45 -78.91 7.90 30.66
CA VAL A 45 -80.37 7.67 30.63
C VAL A 45 -81.11 9.01 30.52
N ALA A 46 -80.68 10.04 31.24
CA ALA A 46 -81.26 11.38 31.11
C ALA A 46 -81.10 11.98 29.72
N ASP A 47 -79.94 11.79 29.06
CA ASP A 47 -79.72 12.21 27.67
C ASP A 47 -80.65 11.46 26.70
N PHE A 48 -80.91 10.18 26.94
CA PHE A 48 -81.91 9.41 26.21
C PHE A 48 -83.33 9.96 26.42
N GLN A 49 -83.73 10.25 27.67
CA GLN A 49 -85.05 10.83 27.96
C GLN A 49 -85.24 12.19 27.29
N SER A 50 -84.18 13.02 27.28
CA SER A 50 -84.17 14.31 26.61
C SER A 50 -84.50 14.20 25.11
N LYS A 51 -83.84 13.27 24.40
CA LYS A 51 -84.10 13.03 22.96
C LYS A 51 -85.54 12.61 22.70
N ASN A 52 -86.11 11.82 23.60
CA ASN A 52 -87.48 11.32 23.52
C ASN A 52 -88.53 12.29 24.08
N ARG A 53 -88.12 13.52 24.46
CA ARG A 53 -88.98 14.56 25.02
C ARG A 53 -89.65 14.18 26.35
N ALA A 54 -89.13 13.18 27.05
CA ALA A 54 -89.54 12.78 28.38
C ALA A 54 -88.85 13.66 29.44
N TYR A 55 -89.16 14.95 29.41
CA TYR A 55 -88.40 15.96 30.15
C TYR A 55 -88.55 15.87 31.67
N GLU A 56 -89.69 15.38 32.19
CA GLU A 56 -89.88 15.19 33.63
C GLU A 56 -88.94 14.12 34.18
N GLU A 57 -88.84 12.98 33.49
CA GLU A 57 -87.94 11.88 33.82
C GLU A 57 -86.47 12.29 33.66
N GLU A 58 -86.15 13.05 32.61
CA GLU A 58 -84.82 13.66 32.41
C GLU A 58 -84.43 14.51 33.62
N ILE A 59 -85.29 15.45 34.01
CA ILE A 59 -85.00 16.41 35.08
C ILE A 59 -84.76 15.67 36.40
N GLN A 60 -85.60 14.68 36.71
CA GLN A 60 -85.47 13.88 37.93
C GLN A 60 -84.11 13.17 37.98
N LEU A 61 -83.75 12.45 36.91
CA LEU A 61 -82.48 11.73 36.83
C LEU A 61 -81.27 12.67 36.92
N ARG A 62 -81.35 13.88 36.34
CA ARG A 62 -80.26 14.86 36.42
C ARG A 62 -80.14 15.52 37.80
N LYS A 63 -81.24 15.73 38.53
CA LYS A 63 -81.19 16.21 39.92
C LYS A 63 -80.55 15.19 40.84
N GLU A 64 -80.94 13.92 40.72
CA GLU A 64 -80.30 12.83 41.44
C GLU A 64 -78.82 12.69 41.09
N ALA A 65 -78.46 12.90 39.82
CA ALA A 65 -77.06 12.91 39.41
C ALA A 65 -76.29 14.11 40.00
N LEU A 66 -76.91 15.28 40.15
CA LEU A 66 -76.27 16.47 40.72
C LEU A 66 -75.91 16.30 42.20
N GLU A 67 -76.79 15.68 42.99
CA GLU A 67 -76.51 15.37 44.40
C GLU A 67 -75.28 14.46 44.52
N ASP A 68 -75.22 13.41 43.69
CA ASP A 68 -74.08 12.51 43.67
C ASP A 68 -72.80 13.17 43.10
N ILE A 69 -72.92 14.14 42.17
CA ILE A 69 -71.76 14.88 41.62
C ILE A 69 -71.15 15.79 42.67
N GLU A 70 -71.95 16.46 43.51
CA GLU A 70 -71.47 17.32 44.59
C GLU A 70 -70.62 16.52 45.59
N ASP A 71 -71.05 15.30 45.92
CA ASP A 71 -70.26 14.34 46.71
C ASP A 71 -68.94 13.94 46.03
N ILE A 72 -68.94 13.74 44.71
CA ILE A 72 -67.76 13.25 43.95
C ILE A 72 -66.73 14.35 43.72
N GLU A 73 -67.17 15.60 43.49
CA GLU A 73 -66.26 16.74 43.25
C GLU A 73 -65.48 17.15 44.51
N HIS A 74 -65.96 16.82 45.71
CA HIS A 74 -65.21 16.97 46.95
C HIS A 74 -63.95 16.08 46.97
N ASP A 75 -64.01 14.90 46.37
CA ASP A 75 -62.97 13.88 46.44
C ASP A 75 -62.02 13.88 45.22
N SER A 76 -62.39 14.53 44.11
CA SER A 76 -61.55 14.59 42.89
C SER A 76 -61.92 15.72 41.92
N ILE A 77 -60.92 16.30 41.26
CA ILE A 77 -61.13 17.31 40.21
C ILE A 77 -61.66 16.62 38.95
N ILE A 78 -62.89 16.93 38.54
CA ILE A 78 -63.49 16.48 37.28
C ILE A 78 -63.12 17.46 36.16
N ASP A 79 -62.59 16.94 35.05
CA ASP A 79 -62.28 17.74 33.85
C ASP A 79 -63.54 18.39 33.27
N ASN A 80 -63.44 19.67 32.85
CA ASN A 80 -64.52 20.40 32.19
C ASN A 80 -65.01 19.73 30.90
N GLU A 81 -64.19 18.91 30.22
CA GLU A 81 -64.62 18.12 29.07
C GLU A 81 -65.61 17.01 29.44
N SER A 82 -65.57 16.54 30.69
CA SER A 82 -66.46 15.49 31.18
C SER A 82 -67.93 15.89 31.08
N SER A 83 -68.79 14.94 30.74
CA SER A 83 -70.25 15.12 30.83
C SER A 83 -70.73 15.15 32.28
N LEU A 84 -69.90 14.70 33.24
CA LEU A 84 -70.19 14.55 34.67
C LEU A 84 -70.01 15.82 35.48
N THR A 85 -70.20 17.00 34.87
CA THR A 85 -69.95 18.26 35.56
C THR A 85 -71.26 18.92 35.97
N ALA A 86 -71.29 19.45 37.20
CA ALA A 86 -72.47 20.12 37.73
C ALA A 86 -72.99 21.21 36.78
N GLN A 87 -72.09 22.02 36.19
CA GLN A 87 -72.47 23.12 35.31
C GLN A 87 -73.22 22.62 34.06
N LYS A 88 -72.82 21.48 33.48
CA LYS A 88 -73.49 20.90 32.31
C LYS A 88 -74.83 20.30 32.69
N GLN A 89 -74.93 19.65 33.85
CA GLN A 89 -76.21 19.08 34.30
C GLN A 89 -77.23 20.16 34.62
N ASN A 90 -76.84 21.23 35.33
CA ASN A 90 -77.70 22.38 35.58
C ASN A 90 -78.13 23.06 34.26
N TYR A 91 -77.23 23.22 33.28
CA TYR A 91 -77.59 23.73 31.96
C TYR A 91 -78.63 22.86 31.27
N LYS A 92 -78.46 21.53 31.30
CA LYS A 92 -79.41 20.58 30.68
C LYS A 92 -80.77 20.57 31.39
N ILE A 93 -80.80 20.63 32.73
CA ILE A 93 -82.06 20.78 33.49
C ILE A 93 -82.77 22.07 33.12
N GLY A 94 -82.06 23.20 33.09
CA GLY A 94 -82.61 24.49 32.68
C GLY A 94 -83.20 24.42 31.27
N ASN A 95 -82.52 23.76 30.34
CA ASN A 95 -83.05 23.55 28.98
C ASN A 95 -84.30 22.66 28.95
N ALA A 96 -84.36 21.61 29.75
CA ALA A 96 -85.54 20.74 29.82
C ALA A 96 -86.77 21.51 30.32
N TYR A 97 -86.63 22.34 31.37
CA TYR A 97 -87.69 23.25 31.82
C TYR A 97 -88.06 24.29 30.75
N TYR A 98 -87.05 24.90 30.09
CA TYR A 98 -87.27 25.87 29.03
C TYR A 98 -88.06 25.26 27.85
N LEU A 99 -87.77 24.02 27.46
CA LEU A 99 -88.48 23.31 26.39
C LEU A 99 -89.94 22.97 26.76
N GLN A 100 -90.22 22.79 28.05
CA GLN A 100 -91.59 22.68 28.59
C GLN A 100 -92.31 24.03 28.66
N LYS A 101 -91.64 25.14 28.32
CA LYS A 101 -92.10 26.54 28.48
C LYS A 101 -92.28 26.96 29.94
N ASP A 102 -91.70 26.20 30.88
CA ASP A 102 -91.62 26.59 32.29
C ASP A 102 -90.33 27.41 32.51
N TYR A 103 -90.39 28.68 32.09
CA TYR A 103 -89.24 29.57 32.11
C TYR A 103 -88.84 29.99 33.54
N ASP A 104 -89.81 30.11 34.44
CA ASP A 104 -89.58 30.47 35.84
C ASP A 104 -88.76 29.40 36.56
N SER A 105 -89.03 28.12 36.27
CA SER A 105 -88.18 27.02 36.76
C SER A 105 -86.85 26.92 36.03
N ALA A 106 -86.76 27.30 34.74
CA ALA A 106 -85.53 27.18 33.95
C ALA A 106 -84.42 28.16 34.37
N ILE A 107 -84.79 29.41 34.65
CA ILE A 107 -83.88 30.51 35.01
C ILE A 107 -82.90 30.15 36.15
N PRO A 108 -83.35 29.67 37.34
CA PRO A 108 -82.44 29.38 38.44
C PRO A 108 -81.40 28.28 38.12
N TYR A 109 -81.73 27.32 37.25
CA TYR A 109 -80.77 26.31 36.81
C TYR A 109 -79.75 26.86 35.81
N PHE A 110 -80.16 27.77 34.92
CA PHE A 110 -79.19 28.48 34.07
C PHE A 110 -78.25 29.37 34.89
N GLU A 111 -78.77 30.10 35.90
CA GLU A 111 -77.93 30.88 36.80
C GLU A 111 -76.97 29.99 37.63
N LYS A 112 -77.44 28.83 38.10
CA LYS A 112 -76.58 27.86 38.80
C LYS A 112 -75.49 27.32 37.88
N SER A 113 -75.84 26.98 36.65
CA SER A 113 -74.89 26.54 35.62
C SER A 113 -73.79 27.58 35.35
N ILE A 114 -74.17 28.86 35.24
CA ILE A 114 -73.22 29.96 35.04
C ILE A 114 -72.24 30.07 36.21
N ARG A 115 -72.73 30.07 37.47
CA ARG A 115 -71.87 30.17 38.66
C ARG A 115 -70.86 29.02 38.76
N GLU A 116 -71.32 27.80 38.46
CA GLU A 116 -70.45 26.62 38.47
C GLU A 116 -69.45 26.65 37.31
N ALA A 117 -69.87 27.09 36.13
CA ALA A 117 -68.99 27.26 34.98
C ALA A 117 -67.93 28.35 35.22
N GLU A 118 -68.29 29.46 35.88
CA GLU A 118 -67.35 30.51 36.30
C GLU A 118 -66.30 29.98 37.27
N THR A 119 -66.75 29.25 38.29
CA THR A 119 -65.86 28.65 39.31
C THR A 119 -64.83 27.72 38.66
N LYS A 120 -65.25 26.97 37.63
CA LYS A 120 -64.40 26.04 36.90
C LYS A 120 -63.75 26.61 35.64
N GLN A 121 -63.95 27.90 35.36
CA GLN A 121 -63.46 28.57 34.15
C GLN A 121 -63.89 27.87 32.84
N ASP A 122 -65.08 27.25 32.83
CA ASP A 122 -65.69 26.60 31.69
C ASP A 122 -66.43 27.62 30.81
N LEU A 123 -65.66 28.36 30.02
CA LEU A 123 -66.16 29.43 29.15
C LEU A 123 -67.20 28.93 28.12
N VAL A 124 -67.15 27.65 27.73
CA VAL A 124 -68.07 27.08 26.73
C VAL A 124 -69.47 26.95 27.33
N VAL A 125 -69.57 26.31 28.49
CA VAL A 125 -70.85 26.14 29.19
C VAL A 125 -71.38 27.49 29.67
N GLN A 126 -70.51 28.37 30.17
CA GLN A 126 -70.89 29.72 30.59
C GLN A 126 -71.53 30.50 29.42
N LYS A 127 -70.89 30.48 28.25
CA LYS A 127 -71.40 31.09 27.01
C LYS A 127 -72.76 30.49 26.62
N ASP A 128 -72.89 29.16 26.61
CA ASP A 128 -74.15 28.52 26.23
C ASP A 128 -75.29 28.80 27.24
N ALA A 129 -74.99 28.84 28.54
CA ALA A 129 -75.93 29.13 29.61
C ALA A 129 -76.39 30.59 29.60
N TYR A 130 -75.51 31.57 29.40
CA TYR A 130 -75.90 32.99 29.26
C TYR A 130 -76.82 33.23 28.07
N ARG A 131 -76.59 32.56 26.94
CA ARG A 131 -77.48 32.63 25.78
C ARG A 131 -78.88 32.14 26.14
N LYS A 132 -78.96 30.99 26.81
CA LYS A 132 -80.25 30.40 27.20
C LYS A 132 -80.96 31.17 28.30
N LEU A 133 -80.22 31.74 29.25
CA LEU A 133 -80.74 32.64 30.25
C LEU A 133 -81.34 33.91 29.63
N SER A 134 -80.67 34.49 28.62
CA SER A 134 -81.20 35.62 27.85
C SER A 134 -82.50 35.28 27.13
N GLU A 135 -82.55 34.13 26.44
CA GLU A 135 -83.77 33.63 25.78
C GLU A 135 -84.91 33.45 26.81
N ALA A 136 -84.64 32.85 27.96
CA ALA A 136 -85.63 32.64 29.04
C ALA A 136 -86.15 33.97 29.61
N PHE A 137 -85.28 34.93 29.93
CA PHE A 137 -85.72 36.24 30.44
C PHE A 137 -86.56 37.01 29.42
N ARG A 138 -86.22 36.93 28.13
CA ARG A 138 -87.00 37.54 27.05
C ARG A 138 -88.40 36.94 26.99
N ASP A 139 -88.51 35.61 27.09
CA ASP A 139 -89.79 34.91 26.95
C ASP A 139 -90.69 35.08 28.19
N VAL A 140 -90.12 35.42 29.36
CA VAL A 140 -90.85 35.89 30.57
C VAL A 140 -91.21 37.39 30.48
N GLY A 141 -90.65 38.13 29.53
CA GLY A 141 -90.90 39.57 29.33
C GLY A 141 -89.94 40.51 30.07
N ASN A 142 -88.87 39.99 30.69
CA ASN A 142 -87.85 40.79 31.38
C ASN A 142 -86.70 41.17 30.42
N TYR A 143 -86.93 42.19 29.60
CA TYR A 143 -86.00 42.60 28.56
C TYR A 143 -84.66 43.16 29.09
N ASP A 144 -84.66 43.81 30.25
CA ASP A 144 -83.43 44.38 30.83
C ASP A 144 -82.44 43.27 31.22
N LYS A 145 -82.93 42.24 31.92
CA LYS A 145 -82.11 41.06 32.26
C LYS A 145 -81.73 40.26 31.02
N ALA A 146 -82.64 40.14 30.04
CA ALA A 146 -82.35 39.47 28.79
C ALA A 146 -81.19 40.14 28.02
N LEU A 147 -81.19 41.47 27.95
CA LEU A 147 -80.12 42.25 27.33
C LEU A 147 -78.79 42.09 28.08
N ALA A 148 -78.81 42.18 29.41
CA ALA A 148 -77.61 41.98 30.23
C ALA A 148 -76.99 40.59 30.04
N SER A 149 -77.80 39.52 30.09
CA SER A 149 -77.32 38.16 29.82
C SER A 149 -76.81 37.97 28.39
N TYR A 150 -77.41 38.67 27.42
CA TYR A 150 -76.94 38.63 26.03
C TYR A 150 -75.59 39.35 25.85
N GLN A 151 -75.37 40.46 26.54
CA GLN A 151 -74.08 41.16 26.52
C GLN A 151 -72.95 40.28 27.07
N GLU A 152 -73.20 39.57 28.18
CA GLU A 152 -72.23 38.61 28.70
C GLU A 152 -71.95 37.45 27.73
N TYR A 153 -72.99 36.95 27.06
CA TYR A 153 -72.83 35.97 25.99
C TYR A 153 -71.88 36.47 24.88
N VAL A 154 -72.07 37.71 24.41
CA VAL A 154 -71.21 38.30 23.37
C VAL A 154 -69.76 38.44 23.85
N ASN A 155 -69.54 38.94 25.07
CA ASN A 155 -68.20 39.06 25.66
C ASN A 155 -67.47 37.71 25.74
N LEU A 156 -68.19 36.65 26.12
CA LEU A 156 -67.63 35.29 26.19
C LEU A 156 -67.33 34.73 24.80
N VAL A 157 -68.16 35.02 23.79
CA VAL A 157 -67.89 34.64 22.39
C VAL A 157 -66.59 35.29 21.90
N GLU A 158 -66.40 36.59 22.14
CA GLU A 158 -65.17 37.30 21.77
C GLU A 158 -63.94 36.71 22.46
N THR A 159 -64.06 36.45 23.77
CA THR A 159 -62.98 35.85 24.56
C THR A 159 -62.59 34.46 24.04
N LEU A 160 -63.58 33.60 23.77
CA LEU A 160 -63.37 32.27 23.20
C LEU A 160 -62.73 32.33 21.81
N TYR A 161 -63.15 33.30 20.99
CA TYR A 161 -62.58 33.49 19.66
C TYR A 161 -61.09 33.84 19.73
N VAL A 162 -60.72 34.82 20.55
CA VAL A 162 -59.32 35.24 20.74
C VAL A 162 -58.47 34.09 21.27
N LYS A 163 -58.97 33.32 22.26
CA LYS A 163 -58.26 32.15 22.80
C LYS A 163 -58.02 31.09 21.71
N LYS A 164 -59.03 30.80 20.90
CA LYS A 164 -58.93 29.83 19.81
C LYS A 164 -57.95 30.27 18.72
N GLU A 165 -57.93 31.56 18.38
CA GLU A 165 -56.97 32.11 17.43
C GLU A 165 -55.52 32.01 17.94
N GLN A 166 -55.31 32.26 19.25
CA GLN A 166 -54.02 32.07 19.90
C GLN A 166 -53.57 30.61 19.87
N GLU A 167 -54.46 29.66 20.19
CA GLU A 167 -54.19 28.22 20.13
C GLU A 167 -53.83 27.78 18.69
N LEU A 168 -54.60 28.22 17.69
CA LEU A 168 -54.30 27.95 16.27
C LEU A 168 -52.93 28.52 15.86
N SER A 169 -52.61 29.73 16.32
CA SER A 169 -51.32 30.37 16.06
C SER A 169 -50.16 29.61 16.72
N GLN A 170 -50.35 29.12 17.94
CA GLN A 170 -49.36 28.28 18.63
C GLN A 170 -49.15 26.95 17.93
N LEU A 171 -50.24 26.27 17.55
CA LEU A 171 -50.21 25.03 16.77
C LEU A 171 -49.49 25.23 15.42
N ALA A 172 -49.75 26.34 14.73
CA ALA A 172 -49.07 26.66 13.48
C ALA A 172 -47.56 26.87 13.67
N ARG A 173 -47.14 27.58 14.74
CA ARG A 173 -45.72 27.73 15.10
C ARG A 173 -45.06 26.39 15.43
N PHE A 174 -45.75 25.56 16.22
CA PHE A 174 -45.27 24.23 16.58
C PHE A 174 -45.10 23.33 15.36
N ASN A 175 -46.08 23.30 14.44
CA ASN A 175 -45.97 22.56 13.18
C ASN A 175 -44.81 23.05 12.32
N ARG A 176 -44.58 24.36 12.25
CA ARG A 176 -43.44 24.93 11.52
C ARG A 176 -42.11 24.49 12.13
N ASP A 177 -41.99 24.48 13.46
CA ASP A 177 -40.80 23.99 14.16
C ASP A 177 -40.56 22.50 13.93
N ILE A 178 -41.62 21.68 13.95
CA ILE A 178 -41.53 20.25 13.60
C ILE A 178 -41.00 20.06 12.17
N ILE A 179 -41.53 20.80 11.19
CA ILE A 179 -41.08 20.71 9.80
C ILE A 179 -39.60 21.14 9.69
N ALA A 180 -39.21 22.20 10.38
CA ALA A 180 -37.82 22.66 10.42
C ALA A 180 -36.88 21.60 11.05
N LYS A 181 -37.30 20.96 12.14
CA LYS A 181 -36.56 19.86 12.77
C LYS A 181 -36.47 18.64 11.87
N GLN A 182 -37.56 18.27 11.20
CA GLN A 182 -37.59 17.12 10.29
C GLN A 182 -36.68 17.34 9.08
N THR A 183 -36.74 18.52 8.46
CA THR A 183 -35.85 18.88 7.35
C THR A 183 -34.39 18.88 7.79
N ARG A 184 -34.11 19.38 9.01
CA ARG A 184 -32.76 19.30 9.59
C ARG A 184 -32.30 17.86 9.79
N ILE A 185 -33.13 16.98 10.35
CA ILE A 185 -32.82 15.56 10.54
C ILE A 185 -32.50 14.91 9.19
N ASN A 186 -33.35 15.11 8.18
CA ASN A 186 -33.15 14.55 6.84
C ASN A 186 -31.82 15.04 6.21
N SER A 187 -31.49 16.34 6.38
CA SER A 187 -30.21 16.89 5.90
C SER A 187 -29.00 16.27 6.61
N LEU A 188 -29.09 16.08 7.93
CA LEU A 188 -28.00 15.47 8.71
C LEU A 188 -27.82 13.99 8.38
N GLU A 189 -28.91 13.27 8.10
CA GLU A 189 -28.85 11.87 7.69
C GLU A 189 -28.21 11.72 6.32
N THR A 190 -28.57 12.57 5.36
CA THR A 190 -27.95 12.60 4.02
C THR A 190 -26.47 12.96 4.08
N ASP A 191 -26.10 13.99 4.85
CA ASP A 191 -24.69 14.36 5.09
C ASP A 191 -23.89 13.20 5.73
N ARG A 192 -24.49 12.51 6.72
CA ARG A 192 -23.88 11.35 7.37
C ARG A 192 -23.68 10.19 6.37
N GLN A 193 -24.68 9.86 5.57
CA GLN A 193 -24.59 8.82 4.54
C GLN A 193 -23.51 9.15 3.50
N LEU A 194 -23.43 10.42 3.06
CA LEU A 194 -22.42 10.87 2.13
C LEU A 194 -21.01 10.75 2.73
N SER A 195 -20.83 11.19 3.97
CA SER A 195 -19.55 11.09 4.68
C SER A 195 -19.11 9.62 4.86
N GLN A 196 -20.04 8.72 5.20
CA GLN A 196 -19.77 7.28 5.29
C GLN A 196 -19.35 6.69 3.93
N SER A 197 -20.05 7.05 2.85
CA SER A 197 -19.71 6.62 1.49
C SER A 197 -18.31 7.11 1.07
N GLN A 198 -18.00 8.38 1.33
CA GLN A 198 -16.69 8.96 1.06
C GLN A 198 -15.58 8.26 1.85
N TYR A 199 -15.82 7.94 3.12
CA TYR A 199 -14.86 7.20 3.95
C TYR A 199 -14.59 5.80 3.38
N LEU A 200 -15.63 5.05 3.01
CA LEU A 200 -15.49 3.73 2.40
C LEU A 200 -14.70 3.80 1.08
N LEU A 201 -15.04 4.75 0.21
CA LEU A 201 -14.31 4.99 -1.04
C LEU A 201 -12.84 5.36 -0.80
N SER A 202 -12.57 6.20 0.21
CA SER A 202 -11.21 6.55 0.59
C SER A 202 -10.43 5.34 1.10
N ASN A 203 -11.05 4.52 1.96
CA ASN A 203 -10.44 3.31 2.50
C ASN A 203 -10.12 2.28 1.39
N GLU A 204 -11.03 2.08 0.45
CA GLU A 204 -10.79 1.21 -0.72
C GLU A 204 -9.73 1.77 -1.67
N ARG A 205 -9.66 3.11 -1.83
CA ARG A 205 -8.56 3.77 -2.55
C ARG A 205 -7.21 3.52 -1.85
N SER A 206 -7.14 3.67 -0.53
CA SER A 206 -5.93 3.43 0.27
C SER A 206 -5.46 1.97 0.17
N LYS A 207 -6.35 0.99 0.34
CA LYS A 207 -6.01 -0.43 0.15
C LYS A 207 -5.48 -0.72 -1.24
N ARG A 208 -6.11 -0.17 -2.29
CA ARG A 208 -5.62 -0.34 -3.67
C ARG A 208 -4.23 0.27 -3.85
N GLN A 209 -3.97 1.43 -3.25
CA GLN A 209 -2.63 2.05 -3.27
C GLN A 209 -1.59 1.17 -2.57
N GLU A 210 -1.92 0.57 -1.42
CA GLU A 210 -1.04 -0.38 -0.73
C GLU A 210 -0.69 -1.59 -1.63
N TRP A 211 -1.67 -2.19 -2.30
CA TRP A 211 -1.43 -3.29 -3.24
C TRP A 211 -0.49 -2.89 -4.40
N ILE A 212 -0.66 -1.69 -4.95
CA ILE A 212 0.23 -1.15 -5.99
C ILE A 212 1.66 -1.01 -5.44
N ILE A 213 1.82 -0.44 -4.24
CA ILE A 213 3.13 -0.27 -3.60
C ILE A 213 3.81 -1.62 -3.36
N TYR A 214 3.10 -2.62 -2.81
CA TYR A 214 3.65 -3.95 -2.60
C TYR A 214 4.06 -4.63 -3.91
N SER A 215 3.26 -4.49 -4.97
CA SER A 215 3.60 -5.00 -6.30
C SER A 215 4.89 -4.35 -6.85
N LEU A 216 5.04 -3.03 -6.72
CA LEU A 216 6.24 -2.30 -7.14
C LEU A 216 7.49 -2.72 -6.35
N ILE A 217 7.37 -2.87 -5.03
CA ILE A 217 8.47 -3.35 -4.18
C ILE A 217 8.89 -4.77 -4.59
N GLY A 218 7.91 -5.66 -4.79
CA GLY A 218 8.16 -7.02 -5.27
C GLY A 218 8.86 -7.05 -6.62
N GLY A 219 8.42 -6.22 -7.57
CA GLY A 219 9.06 -6.06 -8.88
C GLY A 219 10.50 -5.55 -8.79
N LEU A 220 10.77 -4.57 -7.92
CA LEU A 220 12.12 -4.05 -7.70
C LEU A 220 13.06 -5.11 -7.13
N ILE A 221 12.61 -5.88 -6.13
CA ILE A 221 13.38 -6.98 -5.54
C ILE A 221 13.70 -8.03 -6.61
N LEU A 222 12.71 -8.39 -7.45
CA LEU A 222 12.90 -9.35 -8.53
C LEU A 222 13.94 -8.87 -9.55
N LEU A 223 13.91 -7.58 -9.93
CA LEU A 223 14.91 -6.98 -10.81
C LEU A 223 16.33 -7.02 -10.21
N LEU A 224 16.47 -6.75 -8.91
CA LEU A 224 17.76 -6.82 -8.22
C LEU A 224 18.30 -8.26 -8.19
N VAL A 225 17.45 -9.25 -7.92
CA VAL A 225 17.82 -10.66 -7.94
C VAL A 225 18.26 -11.09 -9.34
N MET A 226 17.50 -10.73 -10.38
CA MET A 226 17.87 -11.00 -11.77
C MET A 226 19.20 -10.32 -12.14
N GLY A 227 19.39 -9.06 -11.75
CA GLY A 227 20.63 -8.33 -11.99
C GLY A 227 21.84 -9.00 -11.34
N TYR A 228 21.70 -9.48 -10.10
CA TYR A 228 22.74 -10.23 -9.39
C TYR A 228 23.11 -11.53 -10.12
N PHE A 229 22.13 -12.34 -10.52
CA PHE A 229 22.39 -13.57 -11.26
C PHE A 229 23.02 -13.31 -12.63
N MET A 230 22.57 -12.27 -13.34
CA MET A 230 23.15 -11.87 -14.62
C MET A 230 24.60 -11.44 -14.48
N PHE A 231 24.92 -10.62 -13.46
CA PHE A 231 26.29 -10.22 -13.15
C PHE A 231 27.18 -11.43 -12.84
N LYS A 232 26.69 -12.36 -12.01
CA LYS A 232 27.41 -13.60 -11.69
C LYS A 232 27.66 -14.44 -12.96
N TYR A 233 26.67 -14.58 -13.83
CA TYR A 233 26.78 -15.31 -15.09
C TYR A 233 27.83 -14.71 -16.02
N ILE A 234 27.78 -13.39 -16.26
CA ILE A 234 28.75 -12.68 -17.12
C ILE A 234 30.17 -12.84 -16.57
N ARG A 235 30.35 -12.75 -15.24
CA ARG A 235 31.66 -12.92 -14.61
C ARG A 235 32.23 -14.34 -14.83
N GLN A 236 31.40 -15.37 -14.68
CA GLN A 236 31.81 -16.76 -14.93
C GLN A 236 32.18 -16.99 -16.39
N GLN A 237 31.40 -16.43 -17.32
CA GLN A 237 31.67 -16.56 -18.75
C GLN A 237 32.99 -15.87 -19.16
N ARG A 238 33.29 -14.69 -18.60
CA ARG A 238 34.58 -14.01 -18.81
C ARG A 238 35.75 -14.85 -18.33
N LEU A 239 35.65 -15.45 -17.13
CA LEU A 239 36.70 -16.31 -16.59
C LEU A 239 36.92 -17.53 -17.49
N ALA A 240 35.85 -18.20 -17.92
CA ALA A 240 35.94 -19.34 -18.82
C ALA A 240 36.58 -18.97 -20.17
N ASN A 241 36.21 -17.81 -20.74
CA ASN A 241 36.80 -17.30 -21.98
C ASN A 241 38.29 -17.02 -21.83
N ASN A 242 38.72 -16.40 -20.73
CA ASN A 242 40.13 -16.13 -20.46
C ASN A 242 40.94 -17.43 -20.32
N LEU A 243 40.39 -18.44 -19.62
CA LEU A 243 41.01 -19.77 -19.52
C LEU A 243 41.16 -20.46 -20.88
N LEU A 244 40.12 -20.41 -21.72
CA LEU A 244 40.16 -20.95 -23.08
C LEU A 244 41.20 -20.23 -23.94
N ALA A 245 41.28 -18.90 -23.85
CA ALA A 245 42.28 -18.10 -24.55
C ALA A 245 43.70 -18.46 -24.11
N LEU A 246 43.95 -18.60 -22.79
CA LEU A 246 45.24 -19.04 -22.27
C LEU A 246 45.61 -20.44 -22.76
N LYS A 247 44.68 -21.40 -22.73
CA LYS A 247 44.90 -22.76 -23.23
C LYS A 247 45.25 -22.76 -24.72
N SER A 248 44.57 -21.94 -25.52
CA SER A 248 44.87 -21.78 -26.95
C SER A 248 46.25 -21.18 -27.20
N LEU A 249 46.64 -20.15 -26.43
CA LEU A 249 47.96 -19.52 -26.54
C LEU A 249 49.10 -20.45 -26.09
N ARG A 250 48.87 -21.34 -25.11
CA ARG A 250 49.85 -22.36 -24.67
C ARG A 250 50.11 -23.44 -25.71
N SER A 251 49.08 -23.85 -26.45
CA SER A 251 49.17 -24.92 -27.47
C SER A 251 49.97 -24.51 -28.73
N GLN A 252 50.28 -23.22 -28.89
CA GLN A 252 51.11 -22.73 -29.99
C GLN A 252 52.59 -22.99 -29.71
N MET A 253 53.05 -24.25 -29.84
CA MET A 253 54.48 -24.55 -29.90
C MET A 253 55.11 -23.79 -31.07
N ASN A 254 56.29 -23.17 -30.89
CA ASN A 254 56.98 -22.46 -31.97
C ASN A 254 57.42 -23.47 -33.04
N PRO A 255 56.70 -23.60 -34.19
CA PRO A 255 57.01 -24.62 -35.17
C PRO A 255 58.40 -24.37 -35.77
N HIS A 256 58.82 -23.11 -35.81
CA HIS A 256 60.12 -22.72 -36.32
C HIS A 256 61.27 -23.28 -35.47
N PHE A 257 61.14 -23.30 -34.14
CA PHE A 257 62.17 -23.89 -33.28
C PHE A 257 62.31 -25.39 -33.54
N ILE A 258 61.18 -26.11 -33.66
CA ILE A 258 61.16 -27.55 -33.97
C ILE A 258 61.81 -27.83 -35.33
N PHE A 259 61.42 -27.09 -36.38
CA PHE A 259 62.03 -27.24 -37.70
C PHE A 259 63.54 -26.95 -37.69
N ASN A 260 63.98 -25.93 -36.95
CA ASN A 260 65.40 -25.60 -36.87
C ASN A 260 66.22 -26.64 -36.09
N ALA A 261 65.68 -27.18 -35.01
CA ALA A 261 66.32 -28.25 -34.27
C ALA A 261 66.52 -29.49 -35.17
N LEU A 262 65.49 -29.88 -35.93
CA LEU A 262 65.58 -30.97 -36.89
C LEU A 262 66.60 -30.71 -38.01
N ASN A 263 66.65 -29.48 -38.54
CA ASN A 263 67.66 -29.11 -39.54
C ASN A 263 69.09 -29.15 -38.99
N SER A 264 69.28 -28.82 -37.71
CA SER A 264 70.59 -28.85 -37.05
C SER A 264 71.08 -30.29 -36.88
N VAL A 265 70.17 -31.19 -36.48
CA VAL A 265 70.44 -32.64 -36.44
C VAL A 265 70.83 -33.15 -37.82
N ASN A 266 70.09 -32.79 -38.87
CA ASN A 266 70.45 -33.15 -40.25
C ASN A 266 71.84 -32.62 -40.66
N SER A 267 72.21 -31.41 -40.24
CA SER A 267 73.53 -30.84 -40.51
C SER A 267 74.65 -31.59 -39.81
N PHE A 268 74.50 -31.97 -38.54
CA PHE A 268 75.52 -32.75 -37.82
C PHE A 268 75.69 -34.15 -38.41
N ILE A 269 74.59 -34.78 -38.83
CA ILE A 269 74.61 -36.06 -39.56
C ILE A 269 75.35 -35.92 -40.89
N ALA A 270 75.08 -34.84 -41.65
CA ALA A 270 75.75 -34.59 -42.93
C ALA A 270 77.26 -34.28 -42.78
N SER A 271 77.69 -33.72 -41.65
CA SER A 271 79.10 -33.48 -41.31
C SER A 271 79.80 -34.69 -40.67
N SER A 272 79.15 -35.85 -40.60
CA SER A 272 79.67 -37.08 -39.97
C SER A 272 80.05 -36.94 -38.49
N ASP A 273 79.48 -35.96 -37.78
CA ASP A 273 79.68 -35.78 -36.33
C ASP A 273 78.52 -36.44 -35.55
N GLU A 274 78.53 -37.77 -35.56
CA GLU A 274 77.50 -38.60 -34.93
C GLU A 274 77.39 -38.37 -33.41
N ARG A 275 78.51 -38.05 -32.76
CA ARG A 275 78.56 -37.82 -31.32
C ARG A 275 77.86 -36.51 -30.95
N SER A 276 78.16 -35.41 -31.65
CA SER A 276 77.47 -34.13 -31.44
C SER A 276 75.99 -34.21 -31.85
N ALA A 277 75.66 -34.96 -32.91
CA ALA A 277 74.26 -35.17 -33.32
C ALA A 277 73.44 -35.87 -32.22
N ASN A 278 73.96 -36.95 -31.64
CA ASN A 278 73.29 -37.69 -30.55
C ASN A 278 73.18 -36.86 -29.28
N GLN A 279 74.22 -36.10 -28.92
CA GLN A 279 74.17 -35.18 -27.78
C GLN A 279 73.10 -34.10 -27.98
N TYR A 280 73.05 -33.48 -29.15
CA TYR A 280 72.05 -32.46 -29.48
C TYR A 280 70.62 -33.03 -29.43
N LEU A 281 70.40 -34.23 -29.97
CA LEU A 281 69.09 -34.92 -29.91
C LEU A 281 68.64 -35.22 -28.48
N THR A 282 69.57 -35.63 -27.62
CA THR A 282 69.29 -35.91 -26.20
C THR A 282 68.88 -34.64 -25.46
N GLU A 283 69.67 -33.57 -25.61
CA GLU A 283 69.40 -32.26 -25.02
C GLU A 283 68.10 -31.65 -25.57
N PHE A 284 67.83 -31.80 -26.87
CA PHE A 284 66.57 -31.37 -27.49
C PHE A 284 65.37 -32.16 -26.97
N SER A 285 65.49 -33.48 -26.79
CA SER A 285 64.42 -34.32 -26.25
C SER A 285 64.11 -33.96 -24.80
N GLN A 286 65.14 -33.66 -23.99
CA GLN A 286 64.99 -33.16 -22.62
C GLN A 286 64.25 -31.82 -22.60
N LEU A 287 64.64 -30.89 -23.48
CA LEU A 287 63.98 -29.59 -23.60
C LEU A 287 62.50 -29.74 -23.96
N MET A 288 62.20 -30.55 -24.97
CA MET A 288 60.81 -30.77 -25.42
C MET A 288 59.94 -31.40 -24.34
N ARG A 289 60.48 -32.37 -23.58
CA ARG A 289 59.77 -32.95 -22.45
C ARG A 289 59.48 -31.91 -21.38
N ALA A 290 60.49 -31.13 -20.98
CA ALA A 290 60.32 -30.07 -19.99
C ALA A 290 59.35 -28.97 -20.45
N VAL A 291 59.35 -28.62 -21.74
CA VAL A 291 58.35 -27.70 -22.33
C VAL A 291 56.94 -28.25 -22.19
N LEU A 292 56.71 -29.51 -22.58
CA LEU A 292 55.39 -30.12 -22.52
C LEU A 292 54.88 -30.24 -21.08
N GLU A 293 55.71 -30.72 -20.15
CA GLU A 293 55.35 -30.88 -18.73
C GLU A 293 55.01 -29.54 -18.06
N ASN A 294 55.76 -28.48 -18.36
CA ASN A 294 55.53 -27.17 -17.76
C ASN A 294 54.41 -26.37 -18.44
N SER A 295 54.06 -26.68 -19.70
CA SER A 295 53.05 -25.94 -20.48
C SER A 295 51.62 -26.06 -19.95
N GLU A 296 51.33 -27.06 -19.10
CA GLU A 296 50.01 -27.23 -18.49
C GLU A 296 49.76 -26.29 -17.32
N GLN A 297 50.83 -25.81 -16.68
CA GLN A 297 50.75 -24.95 -15.49
C GLN A 297 50.60 -23.46 -15.88
N ASP A 298 49.89 -22.69 -15.06
CA ASP A 298 49.76 -21.24 -15.24
C ASP A 298 51.08 -20.52 -14.94
N PHE A 299 51.78 -21.00 -13.90
CA PHE A 299 53.08 -20.55 -13.46
C PHE A 299 53.95 -21.74 -13.07
N ILE A 300 55.25 -21.60 -13.24
CA ILE A 300 56.27 -22.55 -12.75
C ILE A 300 57.26 -21.81 -11.86
N PRO A 301 57.96 -22.50 -10.94
CA PRO A 301 59.08 -21.90 -10.21
C PRO A 301 60.10 -21.31 -11.18
N LEU A 302 60.62 -20.12 -10.87
CA LEU A 302 61.61 -19.44 -11.71
C LEU A 302 62.86 -20.31 -11.93
N GLU A 303 63.21 -21.15 -10.96
CA GLU A 303 64.29 -22.13 -11.07
C GLU A 303 64.11 -23.05 -12.28
N LYS A 304 62.90 -23.59 -12.50
CA LYS A 304 62.60 -24.43 -13.65
C LYS A 304 62.65 -23.67 -14.97
N GLU A 305 62.23 -22.41 -15.00
CA GLU A 305 62.35 -21.59 -16.20
C GLU A 305 63.83 -21.30 -16.52
N ILE A 306 64.68 -21.06 -15.51
CA ILE A 306 66.12 -20.87 -15.70
C ILE A 306 66.78 -22.15 -16.24
N GLU A 307 66.45 -23.33 -15.70
CA GLU A 307 66.92 -24.62 -16.22
C GLU A 307 66.54 -24.79 -17.70
N LEU A 308 65.28 -24.47 -18.03
CA LEU A 308 64.78 -24.53 -19.40
C LEU A 308 65.54 -23.56 -20.32
N LEU A 309 65.77 -22.33 -19.87
CA LEU A 309 66.52 -21.30 -20.60
C LEU A 309 67.99 -21.67 -20.79
N GLN A 310 68.62 -22.29 -19.81
CA GLN A 310 70.00 -22.78 -19.91
C GLN A 310 70.10 -23.85 -21.00
N LEU A 311 69.21 -24.83 -20.97
CA LEU A 311 69.17 -25.91 -21.97
C LEU A 311 68.86 -25.35 -23.37
N TYR A 312 67.91 -24.43 -23.47
CA TYR A 312 67.56 -23.74 -24.71
C TYR A 312 68.74 -22.95 -25.29
N THR A 313 69.36 -22.08 -24.49
CA THR A 313 70.48 -21.22 -24.91
C THR A 313 71.69 -22.05 -25.30
N LYS A 314 71.93 -23.16 -24.58
CA LYS A 314 72.96 -24.14 -24.93
C LYS A 314 72.71 -24.74 -26.31
N LEU A 315 71.51 -25.22 -26.63
CA LEU A 315 71.19 -25.76 -27.97
C LEU A 315 71.37 -24.71 -29.08
N GLU A 316 70.92 -23.47 -28.84
CA GLU A 316 71.11 -22.36 -29.80
C GLU A 316 72.60 -22.02 -30.00
N HIS A 317 73.40 -22.04 -28.93
CA HIS A 317 74.85 -21.88 -29.00
C HIS A 317 75.51 -23.05 -29.74
N PHE A 318 75.08 -24.30 -29.52
CA PHE A 318 75.57 -25.45 -30.30
C PHE A 318 75.35 -25.28 -31.81
N ARG A 319 74.23 -24.67 -32.21
CA ARG A 319 73.92 -24.39 -33.61
C ARG A 319 74.73 -23.24 -34.20
N PHE A 320 75.09 -22.24 -33.41
CA PHE A 320 75.80 -21.04 -33.85
C PHE A 320 77.08 -20.78 -33.05
N LYS A 321 77.86 -21.84 -32.82
CA LYS A 321 79.02 -21.85 -31.92
C LYS A 321 80.05 -20.74 -32.19
N ASP A 322 80.21 -20.36 -33.45
CA ASP A 322 81.17 -19.33 -33.87
C ASP A 322 80.59 -17.91 -33.89
N LYS A 323 79.30 -17.73 -33.56
CA LYS A 323 78.60 -16.45 -33.67
C LYS A 323 78.44 -15.70 -32.37
N PHE A 324 78.30 -16.38 -31.24
CA PHE A 324 78.11 -15.70 -29.97
C PHE A 324 78.60 -16.53 -28.78
N ASP A 325 78.95 -15.86 -27.69
CA ASP A 325 79.08 -16.45 -26.35
C ASP A 325 77.90 -15.98 -25.47
N TYR A 326 77.60 -16.71 -24.41
CA TYR A 326 76.54 -16.34 -23.48
C TYR A 326 76.96 -16.46 -22.02
N LYS A 327 76.35 -15.63 -21.17
CA LYS A 327 76.53 -15.67 -19.71
C LYS A 327 75.19 -15.50 -19.02
N ILE A 328 74.91 -16.38 -18.07
CA ILE A 328 73.73 -16.34 -17.21
C ILE A 328 74.22 -16.08 -15.79
N THR A 329 73.82 -14.94 -15.21
CA THR A 329 74.20 -14.53 -13.86
C THR A 329 72.94 -14.45 -13.00
N VAL A 330 72.97 -15.10 -11.84
CA VAL A 330 71.94 -14.96 -10.81
C VAL A 330 72.57 -14.39 -9.56
N ASP A 331 71.96 -13.32 -9.04
CA ASP A 331 72.36 -12.74 -7.75
C ASP A 331 72.13 -13.76 -6.62
N GLU A 332 73.21 -14.09 -5.90
CA GLU A 332 73.22 -15.08 -4.81
C GLU A 332 72.26 -14.72 -3.66
N THR A 333 71.87 -13.45 -3.53
CA THR A 333 70.94 -12.99 -2.50
C THR A 333 69.47 -13.33 -2.79
N ILE A 334 69.17 -13.84 -3.99
CA ILE A 334 67.81 -14.17 -4.44
C ILE A 334 67.52 -15.66 -4.18
N LYS A 335 66.47 -15.92 -3.41
CA LYS A 335 65.86 -17.26 -3.36
C LYS A 335 64.96 -17.44 -4.58
N ILE A 336 65.49 -18.02 -5.64
CA ILE A 336 64.80 -18.22 -6.92
C ILE A 336 63.50 -19.02 -6.76
N SER A 337 63.49 -19.98 -5.82
CA SER A 337 62.33 -20.82 -5.50
C SER A 337 61.12 -20.06 -4.96
N ASP A 338 61.31 -18.84 -4.46
CA ASP A 338 60.23 -17.98 -3.96
C ASP A 338 59.47 -17.26 -5.08
N PHE A 339 59.96 -17.32 -6.33
CA PHE A 339 59.37 -16.62 -7.46
C PHE A 339 58.74 -17.59 -8.45
N GLN A 340 57.59 -17.21 -8.96
CA GLN A 340 56.88 -17.93 -10.00
C GLN A 340 56.84 -17.11 -11.29
N ILE A 341 56.98 -17.79 -12.44
CA ILE A 341 56.97 -17.17 -13.76
C ILE A 341 56.08 -17.98 -14.70
N PRO A 342 55.33 -17.33 -15.62
CA PRO A 342 54.63 -18.06 -16.67
C PRO A 342 55.65 -18.86 -17.50
N PRO A 343 55.40 -20.16 -17.75
CA PRO A 343 56.37 -21.00 -18.45
C PRO A 343 56.63 -20.48 -19.86
N MET A 344 57.88 -20.55 -20.31
CA MET A 344 58.35 -20.10 -21.63
C MET A 344 58.10 -18.61 -21.89
N LEU A 345 58.05 -17.78 -20.85
CA LEU A 345 57.91 -16.34 -21.02
C LEU A 345 59.21 -15.73 -21.58
N LEU A 346 60.36 -16.23 -21.14
CA LEU A 346 61.66 -15.62 -21.42
C LEU A 346 62.28 -16.09 -22.74
N GLN A 347 61.98 -17.34 -23.13
CA GLN A 347 62.52 -17.97 -24.33
C GLN A 347 62.39 -17.12 -25.61
N PRO A 348 61.23 -16.50 -25.93
CA PRO A 348 61.09 -15.75 -27.17
C PRO A 348 61.99 -14.51 -27.25
N TYR A 349 62.39 -13.95 -26.10
CA TYR A 349 63.35 -12.85 -26.07
C TYR A 349 64.77 -13.32 -26.37
N ILE A 350 65.15 -14.52 -25.89
CA ILE A 350 66.40 -15.18 -26.28
C ILE A 350 66.41 -15.54 -27.77
N GLU A 351 65.30 -16.10 -28.28
CA GLU A 351 65.12 -16.37 -29.72
C GLU A 351 65.38 -15.12 -30.56
N ASN A 352 64.77 -14.00 -30.17
CA ASN A 352 64.96 -12.73 -30.85
C ASN A 352 66.42 -12.26 -30.77
N ALA A 353 67.04 -12.28 -29.58
CA ALA A 353 68.43 -11.86 -29.41
C ALA A 353 69.40 -12.67 -30.29
N VAL A 354 69.27 -14.00 -30.29
CA VAL A 354 70.16 -14.89 -31.05
C VAL A 354 69.91 -14.77 -32.56
N TRP A 355 68.66 -14.86 -33.01
CA TRP A 355 68.38 -14.99 -34.44
C TRP A 355 68.37 -13.66 -35.17
N HIS A 356 67.92 -12.60 -34.50
CA HIS A 356 67.73 -11.29 -35.10
C HIS A 356 68.84 -10.31 -34.76
N GLY A 357 69.56 -10.51 -33.65
CA GLY A 357 70.75 -9.76 -33.29
C GLY A 357 72.03 -10.50 -33.71
N LEU A 358 72.37 -11.56 -32.98
CA LEU A 358 73.70 -12.15 -32.96
C LEU A 358 74.07 -12.93 -34.24
N ARG A 359 73.12 -13.65 -34.85
CA ARG A 359 73.36 -14.46 -36.07
C ARG A 359 73.93 -13.65 -37.24
N TYR A 360 73.48 -12.40 -37.39
CA TYR A 360 73.84 -11.53 -38.50
C TYR A 360 75.07 -10.66 -38.23
N LYS A 361 75.62 -10.71 -37.01
CA LYS A 361 76.85 -10.00 -36.65
C LYS A 361 78.04 -10.64 -37.38
N THR A 362 78.94 -9.78 -37.85
CA THR A 362 80.19 -10.18 -38.50
C THR A 362 81.20 -10.69 -37.49
N GLU A 363 81.28 -10.03 -36.34
CA GLU A 363 82.11 -10.41 -35.20
C GLU A 363 81.34 -11.29 -34.20
N LYS A 364 82.07 -11.94 -33.30
CA LYS A 364 81.48 -12.76 -32.24
C LYS A 364 80.72 -11.86 -31.25
N GLY A 365 79.42 -12.09 -31.09
CA GLY A 365 78.58 -11.34 -30.16
C GLY A 365 78.45 -11.99 -28.78
N HIS A 366 77.69 -11.34 -27.91
CA HIS A 366 77.48 -11.74 -26.53
C HIS A 366 76.00 -11.64 -26.15
N LEU A 367 75.53 -12.66 -25.43
CA LEU A 367 74.20 -12.69 -24.81
C LEU A 367 74.36 -12.70 -23.28
N TRP A 368 73.78 -11.72 -22.61
CA TRP A 368 73.77 -11.62 -21.15
C TRP A 368 72.36 -11.82 -20.62
N ILE A 369 72.20 -12.71 -19.64
CA ILE A 369 70.96 -12.95 -18.92
C ILE A 369 71.25 -12.73 -17.44
N ASP A 370 70.83 -11.59 -16.89
CA ASP A 370 71.11 -11.20 -15.51
C ASP A 370 69.83 -11.13 -14.68
N ILE A 371 69.80 -11.85 -13.57
CA ILE A 371 68.69 -11.88 -12.62
C ILE A 371 69.12 -11.14 -11.35
N ASN A 372 68.56 -9.95 -11.15
CA ASN A 372 68.96 -9.03 -10.08
C ASN A 372 67.77 -8.70 -9.17
N LYS A 373 68.05 -8.47 -7.88
CA LYS A 373 67.03 -8.05 -6.92
C LYS A 373 66.69 -6.57 -7.14
N LYS A 374 65.41 -6.24 -7.26
CA LYS A 374 64.93 -4.85 -7.39
C LYS A 374 64.37 -4.32 -6.06
N SER A 375 63.66 -5.16 -5.33
CA SER A 375 63.18 -4.90 -3.97
C SER A 375 63.03 -6.20 -3.17
N GLU A 376 62.55 -6.16 -1.93
CA GLU A 376 62.27 -7.38 -1.13
C GLU A 376 61.33 -8.36 -1.85
N ASN A 377 60.37 -7.84 -2.61
CA ASN A 377 59.32 -8.61 -3.27
C ASN A 377 59.37 -8.49 -4.79
N GLU A 378 60.44 -7.94 -5.38
CA GLU A 378 60.57 -7.82 -6.83
C GLU A 378 61.96 -8.18 -7.31
N ILE A 379 62.01 -8.90 -8.41
CA ILE A 379 63.24 -9.19 -9.15
C ILE A 379 63.13 -8.68 -10.57
N THR A 380 64.27 -8.43 -11.18
CA THR A 380 64.40 -7.99 -12.56
C THR A 380 65.27 -8.95 -13.32
N ILE A 381 64.72 -9.49 -14.40
CA ILE A 381 65.40 -10.37 -15.34
C ILE A 381 65.73 -9.53 -16.57
N THR A 382 67.01 -9.33 -16.82
CA THR A 382 67.53 -8.56 -17.96
C THR A 382 68.10 -9.51 -18.99
N ILE A 383 67.62 -9.44 -20.22
CA ILE A 383 68.17 -10.13 -21.38
C ILE A 383 68.76 -9.07 -22.29
N ALA A 384 70.08 -9.05 -22.45
CA ALA A 384 70.78 -8.10 -23.28
C ALA A 384 71.64 -8.79 -24.34
N ASP A 385 71.67 -8.23 -25.55
CA ASP A 385 72.58 -8.65 -26.62
C ASP A 385 73.32 -7.46 -27.21
N ASP A 386 74.51 -7.70 -27.76
CA ASP A 386 75.32 -6.74 -28.52
C ASP A 386 75.20 -6.93 -30.04
N GLY A 387 74.06 -7.43 -30.52
CA GLY A 387 73.80 -7.68 -31.92
C GLY A 387 73.60 -6.41 -32.77
N ILE A 388 73.29 -6.60 -34.05
CA ILE A 388 73.13 -5.51 -35.04
C ILE A 388 72.00 -4.50 -34.73
N GLY A 389 71.18 -4.78 -33.72
CA GLY A 389 70.10 -3.92 -33.27
C GLY A 389 68.78 -4.00 -34.01
N ARG A 390 67.73 -3.45 -33.37
CA ARG A 390 66.33 -3.65 -33.78
C ARG A 390 65.98 -3.00 -35.12
N GLU A 391 66.55 -1.83 -35.43
CA GLU A 391 66.30 -1.10 -36.68
C GLU A 391 66.94 -1.80 -37.88
N ARG A 392 68.25 -2.07 -37.79
CA ARG A 392 69.01 -2.79 -38.81
C ARG A 392 68.49 -4.21 -39.05
N SER A 393 68.06 -4.89 -37.99
CA SER A 393 67.42 -6.21 -38.10
C SER A 393 66.07 -6.16 -38.83
N LYS A 394 65.32 -5.04 -38.78
CA LYS A 394 64.06 -4.89 -39.54
C LYS A 394 64.30 -4.68 -41.04
N GLU A 395 65.40 -4.01 -41.39
CA GLU A 395 65.79 -3.73 -42.78
C GLU A 395 66.23 -5.01 -43.52
N LEU A 396 66.91 -5.91 -42.84
CA LEU A 396 67.40 -7.19 -43.39
C LEU A 396 66.32 -8.28 -43.54
N LYS A 397 65.06 -8.01 -43.15
CA LYS A 397 63.97 -9.00 -43.18
C LYS A 397 63.22 -9.02 -44.50
N THR A 398 62.96 -10.23 -44.99
CA THR A 398 62.01 -10.48 -46.09
C THR A 398 60.55 -10.28 -45.64
N ASP A 399 59.63 -9.96 -46.56
CA ASP A 399 58.23 -9.65 -46.22
C ASP A 399 57.49 -10.79 -45.50
N ASN A 400 57.83 -12.05 -45.80
CA ASN A 400 57.30 -13.22 -45.09
C ASN A 400 57.80 -13.30 -43.64
N GLN A 401 59.05 -12.91 -43.37
CA GLN A 401 59.63 -12.87 -42.02
C GLN A 401 59.09 -11.69 -41.18
N LYS A 402 58.65 -10.61 -41.82
CA LYS A 402 57.97 -9.48 -41.14
C LYS A 402 56.57 -9.89 -40.64
N LYS A 403 55.80 -10.66 -41.43
CA LYS A 403 54.47 -11.16 -41.03
C LYS A 403 54.50 -12.17 -39.88
N GLN A 404 55.42 -13.13 -39.89
CA GLN A 404 55.49 -14.16 -38.85
C GLN A 404 55.91 -13.62 -37.47
N ASN A 405 56.86 -12.68 -37.41
CA ASN A 405 57.37 -12.11 -36.16
C ASN A 405 56.35 -11.28 -35.38
N SER A 406 55.41 -10.63 -36.08
CA SER A 406 54.34 -9.85 -35.43
C SER A 406 53.40 -10.71 -34.57
N LYS A 407 53.28 -12.01 -34.86
CA LYS A 407 52.41 -12.94 -34.14
C LYS A 407 53.02 -13.42 -32.82
N GLY A 408 54.31 -13.77 -32.79
CA GLY A 408 54.99 -14.30 -31.60
C GLY A 408 55.00 -13.32 -30.42
N MET A 409 55.52 -12.11 -30.64
CA MET A 409 55.54 -11.06 -29.61
C MET A 409 54.14 -10.55 -29.25
N GLY A 410 53.22 -10.50 -30.22
CA GLY A 410 51.83 -10.16 -29.97
C GLY A 410 51.11 -11.17 -29.08
N ASN A 411 51.41 -12.46 -29.22
CA ASN A 411 50.86 -13.52 -28.39
C ASN A 411 51.38 -13.47 -26.95
N ILE A 412 52.67 -13.19 -26.76
CA ILE A 412 53.27 -13.04 -25.42
C ILE A 412 52.64 -11.85 -24.69
N LYS A 413 52.51 -10.70 -25.36
CA LYS A 413 51.86 -9.52 -24.78
C LYS A 413 50.44 -9.83 -24.35
N LYS A 414 49.64 -10.46 -25.21
CA LYS A 414 48.26 -10.89 -24.88
C LYS A 414 48.24 -11.86 -23.70
N ARG A 415 49.16 -12.82 -23.65
CA ARG A 415 49.27 -13.79 -22.56
C ARG A 415 49.58 -13.11 -21.22
N VAL A 416 50.55 -12.19 -21.18
CA VAL A 416 50.88 -11.41 -19.97
C VAL A 416 49.68 -10.56 -19.53
N THR A 417 48.98 -9.91 -20.46
CA THR A 417 47.76 -9.13 -20.14
C THR A 417 46.68 -10.00 -19.49
N ILE A 418 46.36 -11.17 -20.08
CA ILE A 418 45.33 -12.06 -19.53
C ILE A 418 45.75 -12.61 -18.15
N LEU A 419 47.03 -12.93 -17.95
CA LEU A 419 47.55 -13.40 -16.67
C LEU A 419 47.49 -12.32 -15.59
N ASN A 420 47.83 -11.07 -15.92
CA ASN A 420 47.74 -9.95 -14.99
C ASN A 420 46.29 -9.61 -14.62
N GLU A 421 45.35 -9.69 -15.56
CA GLU A 421 43.91 -9.55 -15.29
C GLU A 421 43.40 -10.64 -14.34
N MET A 422 43.94 -11.86 -14.44
CA MET A 422 43.53 -12.99 -13.60
C MET A 422 44.20 -13.01 -12.22
N TYR A 423 45.46 -12.56 -12.13
CA TYR A 423 46.33 -12.78 -10.96
C TYR A 423 46.92 -11.52 -10.32
N LYS A 424 46.42 -10.31 -10.67
CA LYS A 424 46.82 -9.00 -10.10
C LYS A 424 48.26 -8.55 -10.41
N ASP A 425 48.55 -8.26 -11.68
CA ASP A 425 49.78 -7.56 -12.11
C ASP A 425 51.10 -8.16 -11.58
N LYS A 426 51.25 -9.49 -11.69
CA LYS A 426 52.43 -10.24 -11.24
C LYS A 426 53.66 -10.08 -12.14
N VAL A 427 53.45 -9.79 -13.42
CA VAL A 427 54.51 -9.78 -14.44
C VAL A 427 54.44 -8.49 -15.25
N ASP A 428 55.55 -7.75 -15.31
CA ASP A 428 55.68 -6.61 -16.21
C ASP A 428 56.87 -6.81 -17.16
N VAL A 429 56.70 -6.39 -18.42
CA VAL A 429 57.69 -6.57 -19.48
C VAL A 429 57.96 -5.24 -20.16
N TYR A 430 59.20 -4.80 -20.10
CA TYR A 430 59.72 -3.61 -20.76
C TYR A 430 60.80 -4.00 -21.78
N ILE A 431 60.83 -3.33 -22.93
CA ILE A 431 61.78 -3.61 -24.02
C ILE A 431 62.40 -2.29 -24.46
N ASP A 432 63.73 -2.21 -24.43
CA ASP A 432 64.53 -1.03 -24.73
C ASP A 432 65.75 -1.37 -25.62
N ASP A 433 66.44 -0.34 -26.11
CA ASP A 433 67.71 -0.51 -26.84
C ASP A 433 68.90 -0.52 -25.85
N TYR A 434 69.88 -1.39 -26.08
CA TYR A 434 71.00 -1.63 -25.14
C TYR A 434 72.07 -0.52 -25.19
N GLN A 435 72.32 0.08 -26.35
CA GLN A 435 73.35 1.11 -26.54
C GLN A 435 72.91 2.23 -27.51
N ALA A 436 73.49 3.43 -27.35
CA ALA A 436 73.14 4.64 -28.10
C ALA A 436 74.04 4.93 -29.33
N ILE A 437 75.04 4.09 -29.60
CA ILE A 437 76.00 4.25 -30.72
C ILE A 437 75.78 3.10 -31.74
N ASP A 438 76.34 3.22 -32.95
CA ASP A 438 76.19 2.26 -34.05
C ASP A 438 76.44 0.80 -33.61
N ASP A 439 75.60 -0.14 -34.10
CA ASP A 439 75.32 -1.47 -33.52
C ASP A 439 74.55 -1.46 -32.18
N LYS A 440 73.35 -0.88 -32.22
CA LYS A 440 72.37 -0.75 -31.14
C LYS A 440 71.80 -2.11 -30.68
N GLY A 441 72.56 -2.92 -29.93
CA GLY A 441 72.06 -4.18 -29.34
C GLY A 441 70.70 -4.07 -28.62
N THR A 442 70.02 -5.17 -28.29
CA THR A 442 68.68 -5.12 -27.65
C THR A 442 68.74 -5.40 -26.16
N LYS A 443 67.92 -4.70 -25.35
CA LYS A 443 67.75 -4.98 -23.92
C LYS A 443 66.28 -5.21 -23.58
N VAL A 444 65.96 -6.39 -23.05
CA VAL A 444 64.62 -6.72 -22.53
C VAL A 444 64.71 -6.81 -21.01
N VAL A 445 63.78 -6.17 -20.33
CA VAL A 445 63.69 -6.13 -18.87
C VAL A 445 62.33 -6.68 -18.44
N VAL A 446 62.33 -7.81 -17.76
CA VAL A 446 61.14 -8.43 -17.18
C VAL A 446 61.16 -8.24 -15.68
N THR A 447 60.14 -7.61 -15.11
CA THR A 447 59.97 -7.47 -13.66
C THR A 447 58.98 -8.51 -13.17
N LEU A 448 59.38 -9.30 -12.19
CA LEU A 448 58.53 -10.29 -11.53
C LEU A 448 58.33 -9.90 -10.07
N LYS A 449 57.07 -9.99 -9.62
CA LYS A 449 56.71 -9.78 -8.21
C LYS A 449 56.59 -11.12 -7.49
N LYS A 450 56.98 -11.12 -6.22
CA LYS A 450 56.81 -12.23 -5.29
C LYS A 450 55.32 -12.43 -4.99
N ASP A 451 54.92 -13.69 -4.82
CA ASP A 451 53.55 -14.09 -4.51
C ASP A 451 53.03 -13.57 -3.17
#